data_AF-A0A940CET7-F1
#
_entry.id   AF-A0A940CET7-F1
#
_cell.length_a   1.000
_cell.length_b   1.000
_cell.length_c   1.000
_cell.angle_alpha   90.00
_cell.angle_beta   90.00
_cell.angle_gamma   90.00
#
_symmetry.space_group_name_H-M   'P 1'
#
loop_
_entity.id
_entity.type
_entity.pdbx_description
1 polymer ?
#
loop_
_entity_poly.entity_id
_entity_poly.type
_entity_poly.pdbx_seq_one_letter_code
_entity_poly.pdbx_strand_id
1 'polypeptide(L)'
;AAMLAAGMLSKEERGRTAEFLLTHPVSRTRVVSEKLLAVLAEIAAMNLIIFGLAAGAIAAIGETVPWKLLVLLHLAYFFMQLELAGICFGVSAFIRKGGVGIGIGIAAFMYFLNIIANLTRDVEFLKYVTPYGYCDGGDIANDGNLDWLKVTVGLALGIAGIAAAYWQYRRKDIK
;
A
#
# COMPACT_ATOMS: atom_id res chain seq x y z
N ALA A 1 3.55 1.42 -4.26
CA ALA A 1 2.24 0.91 -3.80
C ALA A 1 1.05 1.63 -4.45
N ALA A 2 0.75 2.89 -4.08
CA ALA A 2 -0.48 3.58 -4.54
C ALA A 2 -0.69 3.63 -6.05
N MET A 3 0.31 4.07 -6.82
CA MET A 3 0.21 4.17 -8.29
C MET A 3 -0.05 2.81 -8.95
N LEU A 4 0.68 1.78 -8.51
CA LEU A 4 0.54 0.41 -9.01
C LEU A 4 -0.85 -0.12 -8.69
N ALA A 5 -1.25 -0.07 -7.43
CA ALA A 5 -2.52 -0.60 -6.95
C ALA A 5 -3.74 0.13 -7.54
N ALA A 6 -3.74 1.46 -7.58
CA ALA A 6 -4.85 2.26 -8.12
C ALA A 6 -5.05 2.08 -9.63
N GLY A 7 -3.99 1.74 -10.36
CA GLY A 7 -4.06 1.45 -11.79
C GLY A 7 -4.46 0.00 -12.11
N MET A 8 -4.33 -0.93 -11.17
CA MET A 8 -4.20 -2.36 -11.49
C MET A 8 -5.43 -2.99 -12.13
N LEU A 9 -6.63 -2.69 -11.63
CA LEU A 9 -7.90 -3.16 -12.21
C LEU A 9 -8.37 -2.26 -13.36
N SER A 10 -8.22 -0.94 -13.21
CA SER A 10 -8.67 0.02 -14.22
C SER A 10 -7.91 -0.05 -15.55
N LYS A 11 -6.66 -0.56 -15.55
CA LYS A 11 -5.84 -0.73 -16.76
C LYS A 11 -6.45 -1.70 -17.76
N GLU A 12 -7.12 -2.76 -17.29
CA GLU A 12 -7.75 -3.76 -18.17
C GLU A 12 -8.97 -3.19 -18.90
N GLU A 13 -9.80 -2.43 -18.20
CA GLU A 13 -10.94 -1.73 -18.80
C GLU A 13 -10.46 -0.64 -19.76
N ARG A 14 -9.40 0.10 -19.39
CA ARG A 14 -8.80 1.11 -20.28
C ARG A 14 -8.23 0.49 -21.55
N GLY A 15 -7.62 -0.69 -21.45
CA GLY A 15 -7.00 -1.40 -22.56
C GLY A 15 -7.96 -2.21 -23.41
N ARG A 16 -9.26 -2.29 -23.04
CA ARG A 16 -10.25 -3.21 -23.62
C ARG A 16 -9.83 -4.68 -23.60
N THR A 17 -8.89 -5.03 -22.72
CA THR A 17 -8.41 -6.41 -22.55
C THR A 17 -9.29 -7.21 -21.59
N ALA A 18 -10.14 -6.53 -20.80
CA ALA A 18 -11.09 -7.16 -19.90
C ALA A 18 -12.10 -8.07 -20.63
N GLU A 19 -12.62 -7.64 -21.77
CA GLU A 19 -13.55 -8.45 -22.59
C GLU A 19 -12.85 -9.72 -23.11
N PHE A 20 -11.60 -9.60 -23.58
CA PHE A 20 -10.82 -10.73 -24.08
C PHE A 20 -10.39 -11.70 -22.96
N LEU A 21 -10.08 -11.20 -21.77
CA LEU A 21 -9.73 -12.07 -20.63
C LEU A 21 -10.93 -12.89 -20.15
N LEU A 22 -12.14 -12.35 -20.27
CA LEU A 22 -13.36 -12.97 -19.77
C LEU A 22 -14.08 -13.84 -20.79
N THR A 23 -13.65 -13.85 -22.05
CA THR A 23 -14.07 -14.87 -23.03
C THR A 23 -13.35 -16.20 -22.80
N HIS A 24 -12.20 -16.19 -22.13
CA HIS A 24 -11.55 -17.39 -21.62
C HIS A 24 -12.23 -17.90 -20.33
N PRO A 25 -12.14 -19.21 -20.00
CA PRO A 25 -12.78 -19.80 -18.82
C PRO A 25 -12.04 -19.43 -17.52
N VAL A 26 -11.91 -18.14 -17.25
CA VAL A 26 -11.24 -17.57 -16.08
C VAL A 26 -12.29 -16.86 -15.23
N SER A 27 -12.37 -17.21 -13.95
CA SER A 27 -13.30 -16.55 -13.03
C SER A 27 -12.81 -15.15 -12.68
N ARG A 28 -13.75 -14.21 -12.47
CA ARG A 28 -13.42 -12.84 -12.06
C ARG A 28 -12.66 -12.78 -10.74
N THR A 29 -12.95 -13.68 -9.81
CA THR A 29 -12.23 -13.79 -8.56
C THR A 29 -10.77 -14.15 -8.78
N ARG A 30 -10.49 -15.09 -9.69
CA ARG A 30 -9.12 -15.48 -10.04
C ARG A 30 -8.32 -14.30 -10.60
N VAL A 31 -8.91 -13.50 -11.50
CA VAL A 31 -8.26 -12.29 -12.05
C VAL A 31 -7.91 -11.29 -10.95
N VAL A 32 -8.83 -11.02 -10.02
CA VAL A 32 -8.58 -10.10 -8.90
C VAL A 32 -7.49 -10.64 -7.99
N SER A 33 -7.51 -11.94 -7.68
CA SER A 33 -6.50 -12.60 -6.84
C SER A 33 -5.11 -12.59 -7.45
N GLU A 34 -4.98 -12.94 -8.73
CA GLU A 34 -3.69 -12.93 -9.45
C GLU A 34 -3.10 -11.51 -9.50
N LYS A 35 -3.94 -10.49 -9.74
CA LYS A 35 -3.51 -9.09 -9.73
C LYS A 35 -3.12 -8.59 -8.34
N LEU A 36 -3.86 -8.98 -7.31
CA LEU A 36 -3.50 -8.66 -5.93
C LEU A 36 -2.16 -9.28 -5.57
N LEU A 37 -1.96 -10.57 -5.88
CA LEU A 37 -0.69 -11.28 -5.64
C LEU A 37 0.46 -10.63 -6.40
N ALA A 38 0.26 -10.19 -7.64
CA ALA A 38 1.27 -9.45 -8.39
C ALA A 38 1.68 -8.15 -7.69
N VAL A 39 0.71 -7.35 -7.21
CA VAL A 39 0.98 -6.11 -6.45
C VAL A 39 1.74 -6.41 -5.16
N LEU A 40 1.34 -7.44 -4.42
CA LEU A 40 2.01 -7.83 -3.18
C LEU A 40 3.43 -8.33 -3.42
N ALA A 41 3.64 -9.12 -4.48
CA ALA A 41 4.96 -9.60 -4.88
C ALA A 41 5.89 -8.45 -5.29
N GLU A 42 5.40 -7.49 -6.08
CA GLU A 42 6.18 -6.28 -6.44
C GLU A 42 6.57 -5.46 -5.21
N ILE A 43 5.65 -5.28 -4.26
CA ILE A 43 5.93 -4.57 -3.00
C ILE A 43 6.98 -5.32 -2.17
N ALA A 44 6.83 -6.63 -2.00
CA ALA A 44 7.78 -7.44 -1.25
C ALA A 44 9.17 -7.44 -1.89
N ALA A 45 9.24 -7.65 -3.21
CA ALA A 45 10.50 -7.63 -3.96
C ALA A 45 11.19 -6.26 -3.84
N MET A 46 10.47 -5.15 -4.02
CA MET A 46 11.02 -3.81 -3.89
C MET A 46 11.58 -3.57 -2.48
N ASN A 47 10.84 -3.94 -1.42
CA ASN A 47 11.33 -3.76 -0.04
C ASN A 47 12.57 -4.61 0.24
N LEU A 48 12.61 -5.86 -0.21
CA LEU A 48 13.78 -6.74 -0.03
C LEU A 48 15.02 -6.19 -0.75
N ILE A 49 14.85 -5.69 -1.98
CA ILE A 49 15.94 -5.06 -2.73
C ILE A 49 16.46 -3.82 -1.99
N ILE A 50 15.57 -2.92 -1.56
CA ILE A 50 15.95 -1.70 -0.84
C ILE A 50 16.62 -2.04 0.49
N PHE A 51 16.11 -3.02 1.24
CA PHE A 51 16.69 -3.51 2.48
C PHE A 51 18.12 -4.01 2.26
N GLY A 52 18.33 -4.85 1.25
CA GLY A 52 19.65 -5.37 0.90
C GLY A 52 20.63 -4.29 0.48
N LEU A 53 20.17 -3.32 -0.33
CA LEU A 53 20.98 -2.16 -0.73
C LEU A 53 21.34 -1.28 0.46
N ALA A 54 20.40 -1.01 1.36
CA ALA A 54 20.65 -0.20 2.56
C ALA A 54 21.68 -0.87 3.48
N ALA A 55 21.50 -2.17 3.79
CA ALA A 55 22.45 -2.92 4.60
C ALA A 55 23.83 -3.01 3.94
N GLY A 56 23.87 -3.26 2.62
CA GLY A 56 25.10 -3.32 1.84
C GLY A 56 25.84 -1.98 1.79
N ALA A 57 25.13 -0.86 1.64
CA ALA A 57 25.72 0.46 1.62
C ALA A 57 26.37 0.84 2.97
N ILE A 58 25.71 0.56 4.09
CA ILE A 58 26.26 0.82 5.43
C ILE A 58 27.53 -0.03 5.66
N ALA A 59 27.46 -1.32 5.31
CA ALA A 59 28.62 -2.20 5.43
C ALA A 59 29.79 -1.78 4.52
N ALA A 60 29.52 -1.27 3.32
CA ALA A 60 30.55 -0.81 2.38
C ALA A 60 31.31 0.43 2.87
N ILE A 61 30.69 1.28 3.70
CA ILE A 61 31.32 2.45 4.33
C ILE A 61 32.14 2.05 5.57
N GLY A 62 32.01 0.79 6.02
CA GLY A 62 32.71 0.27 7.19
C GLY A 62 32.01 0.57 8.52
N GLU A 63 30.76 1.05 8.49
CA GLU A 63 29.97 1.27 9.70
C GLU A 63 29.26 0.00 10.18
N THR A 64 29.00 -0.08 11.48
CA THR A 64 28.22 -1.17 12.07
C THR A 64 26.75 -1.02 11.73
N VAL A 65 26.18 -1.99 11.01
CA VAL A 65 24.77 -1.97 10.62
C VAL A 65 23.86 -2.03 11.86
N PRO A 66 23.00 -1.02 12.09
CA PRO A 66 22.04 -1.04 13.20
C PRO A 66 20.84 -1.93 12.83
N TRP A 67 21.05 -3.26 12.86
CA TRP A 67 20.09 -4.26 12.37
C TRP A 67 18.67 -4.07 12.90
N LYS A 68 18.52 -3.80 14.21
CA LYS A 68 17.21 -3.61 14.83
C LYS A 68 16.45 -2.44 14.22
N LEU A 69 17.10 -1.27 14.13
CA LEU A 69 16.50 -0.07 13.56
C LEU A 69 16.19 -0.26 12.07
N LEU A 70 17.14 -0.82 11.33
CA LEU A 70 17.00 -1.05 9.91
C LEU A 70 15.83 -2.00 9.60
N VAL A 71 15.68 -3.09 10.36
CA VAL A 71 14.54 -4.01 10.24
C VAL A 71 13.23 -3.33 10.62
N LEU A 72 13.17 -2.62 11.74
CA LEU A 72 11.94 -1.93 12.19
C LEU A 72 11.47 -0.90 11.16
N LEU A 73 12.39 -0.10 10.61
CA LEU A 73 12.06 0.93 9.63
C LEU A 73 11.53 0.32 8.32
N HIS A 74 12.19 -0.73 7.81
CA HIS A 74 11.72 -1.41 6.60
C HIS A 74 10.40 -2.15 6.82
N LEU A 75 10.18 -2.69 8.03
CA LEU A 75 8.91 -3.32 8.39
C LEU A 75 7.77 -2.28 8.46
N ALA A 76 8.04 -1.09 9.01
CA ALA A 76 7.12 0.04 9.00
C ALA A 76 6.72 0.40 7.56
N TYR A 77 7.72 0.64 6.69
CA TYR A 77 7.47 0.97 5.29
C TYR A 77 6.74 -0.13 4.53
N PHE A 78 7.02 -1.39 4.83
CA PHE A 78 6.30 -2.51 4.24
C PHE A 78 4.81 -2.48 4.61
N PHE A 79 4.47 -2.33 5.90
CA PHE A 79 3.07 -2.22 6.32
C PHE A 79 2.34 -1.00 5.75
N MET A 80 3.02 0.16 5.73
CA MET A 80 2.51 1.38 5.09
C MET A 80 2.17 1.15 3.63
N GLN A 81 3.05 0.45 2.91
CA GLN A 81 2.82 0.13 1.50
C GLN A 81 1.68 -0.87 1.30
N LEU A 82 1.51 -1.85 2.20
CA LEU A 82 0.39 -2.80 2.15
C LEU A 82 -0.96 -2.12 2.38
N GLU A 83 -1.05 -1.25 3.39
CA GLU A 83 -2.26 -0.48 3.69
C GLU A 83 -2.66 0.39 2.48
N LEU A 84 -1.72 1.20 2.00
CA LEU A 84 -1.95 2.10 0.88
C LEU A 84 -2.28 1.32 -0.41
N ALA A 85 -1.62 0.17 -0.64
CA ALA A 85 -1.96 -0.71 -1.75
C ALA A 85 -3.38 -1.27 -1.61
N GLY A 86 -3.80 -1.72 -0.43
CA GLY A 86 -5.15 -2.25 -0.21
C GLY A 86 -6.24 -1.21 -0.49
N ILE A 87 -6.07 0.01 0.04
CA ILE A 87 -6.98 1.14 -0.20
C ILE A 87 -7.05 1.48 -1.69
N CYS A 88 -5.89 1.69 -2.32
CA CYS A 88 -5.83 2.05 -3.73
C CYS A 88 -6.33 0.93 -4.66
N PHE A 89 -6.09 -0.35 -4.32
CA PHE A 89 -6.60 -1.49 -5.06
C PHE A 89 -8.13 -1.57 -4.97
N GLY A 90 -8.69 -1.30 -3.78
CA GLY A 90 -10.11 -1.06 -3.57
C GLY A 90 -10.68 -0.03 -4.53
N VAL A 91 -10.11 1.18 -4.52
CA VAL A 91 -10.53 2.29 -5.39
C VAL A 91 -10.42 1.91 -6.88
N SER A 92 -9.39 1.15 -7.25
CA SER A 92 -9.17 0.72 -8.64
C SER A 92 -10.34 -0.07 -9.24
N ALA A 93 -11.11 -0.77 -8.41
CA ALA A 93 -12.29 -1.53 -8.85
C ALA A 93 -13.47 -0.62 -9.24
N PHE A 94 -13.59 0.57 -8.65
CA PHE A 94 -14.69 1.51 -8.88
C PHE A 94 -14.45 2.42 -10.09
N ILE A 95 -13.20 2.61 -10.48
CA ILE A 95 -12.82 3.53 -11.55
C ILE A 95 -12.57 2.79 -12.87
N ARG A 96 -12.75 3.50 -14.00
CA ARG A 96 -12.51 2.95 -15.36
C ARG A 96 -11.29 3.58 -16.04
N LYS A 97 -10.93 4.82 -15.67
CA LYS A 97 -9.82 5.60 -16.24
C LYS A 97 -9.15 6.43 -15.13
N GLY A 98 -7.89 6.81 -15.33
CA GLY A 98 -7.20 7.77 -14.46
C GLY A 98 -6.68 7.22 -13.11
N GLY A 99 -6.58 5.90 -12.93
CA GLY A 99 -6.23 5.30 -11.64
C GLY A 99 -4.90 5.76 -11.04
N VAL A 100 -3.88 6.01 -11.86
CA VAL A 100 -2.56 6.47 -11.37
C VAL A 100 -2.67 7.83 -10.66
N GLY A 101 -3.38 8.80 -11.24
CA GLY A 101 -3.55 10.12 -10.65
C GLY A 101 -4.32 10.08 -9.33
N ILE A 102 -5.36 9.23 -9.27
CA ILE A 102 -6.14 9.01 -8.04
C ILE A 102 -5.25 8.38 -6.96
N GLY A 103 -4.43 7.39 -7.30
CA GLY A 103 -3.48 6.78 -6.35
C GLY A 103 -2.50 7.80 -5.76
N ILE A 104 -1.93 8.66 -6.60
CA ILE A 104 -1.04 9.75 -6.13
C ILE A 104 -1.81 10.70 -5.21
N GLY A 105 -3.03 11.09 -5.59
CA GLY A 105 -3.89 11.96 -4.79
C GLY A 105 -4.20 11.38 -3.41
N ILE A 106 -4.55 10.09 -3.32
CA ILE A 106 -4.81 9.39 -2.06
C ILE A 106 -3.55 9.40 -1.18
N ALA A 107 -2.40 9.04 -1.73
CA ALA A 107 -1.14 9.00 -0.99
C ALA A 107 -0.77 10.39 -0.45
N ALA A 108 -0.83 11.42 -1.30
CA ALA A 108 -0.55 12.80 -0.91
C ALA A 108 -1.55 13.31 0.14
N PHE A 109 -2.83 13.01 -0.02
CA PHE A 109 -3.86 13.41 0.92
C PHE A 109 -3.65 12.79 2.31
N MET A 110 -3.37 11.47 2.38
CA MET A 110 -3.06 10.79 3.63
C MET A 110 -1.78 11.33 4.29
N TYR A 111 -0.79 11.74 3.50
CA TYR A 111 0.40 12.40 4.00
C TYR A 111 0.10 13.77 4.61
N PHE A 112 -0.71 14.60 3.93
CA PHE A 112 -1.15 15.88 4.46
C PHE A 112 -1.97 15.73 5.74
N LEU A 113 -2.87 14.74 5.81
CA LEU A 113 -3.61 14.43 7.04
C LEU A 113 -2.67 14.08 8.20
N ASN A 114 -1.61 13.30 7.93
CA ASN A 114 -0.63 12.96 8.96
C ASN A 114 0.11 14.20 9.49
N ILE A 115 0.49 15.12 8.60
CA ILE A 115 1.11 16.40 9.01
C ILE A 115 0.17 17.17 9.94
N ILE A 116 -1.11 17.31 9.56
CA ILE A 116 -2.10 18.02 10.37
C ILE A 116 -2.28 17.34 11.75
N ALA A 117 -2.34 16.00 11.76
CA ALA A 117 -2.46 15.20 12.98
C ALA A 117 -1.26 15.34 13.93
N ASN A 118 -0.08 15.64 13.39
CA ASN A 118 1.12 15.92 14.18
C ASN A 118 1.14 17.35 14.75
N LEU A 119 0.42 18.30 14.13
CA LEU A 119 0.40 19.70 14.56
C LEU A 119 -0.71 20.02 15.55
N THR A 120 -1.83 19.30 15.50
CA THR A 120 -3.04 19.63 16.25
C THR A 120 -3.50 18.48 17.12
N ARG A 121 -3.65 18.71 18.44
CA ARG A 121 -4.11 17.70 19.41
C ARG A 121 -5.54 17.21 19.15
N ASP A 122 -6.40 18.09 18.66
CA ASP A 122 -7.83 17.78 18.42
C ASP A 122 -8.05 16.72 17.33
N VAL A 123 -7.06 16.50 16.45
CA VAL A 123 -7.14 15.56 15.31
C VAL A 123 -6.07 14.48 15.37
N GLU A 124 -5.53 14.22 16.56
CA GLU A 124 -4.51 13.19 16.78
C GLU A 124 -5.01 11.77 16.43
N PHE A 125 -6.32 11.54 16.50
CA PHE A 125 -6.93 10.27 16.08
C PHE A 125 -6.65 9.92 14.61
N LEU A 126 -6.33 10.91 13.76
CA LEU A 126 -5.98 10.67 12.36
C LEU A 126 -4.68 9.87 12.21
N LYS A 127 -3.78 9.90 13.19
CA LYS A 127 -2.53 9.10 13.18
C LYS A 127 -2.79 7.60 13.11
N TYR A 128 -3.96 7.14 13.55
CA TYR A 128 -4.37 5.73 13.47
C TYR A 128 -4.91 5.34 12.10
N VAL A 129 -5.34 6.31 11.30
CA VAL A 129 -5.98 6.10 9.98
C VAL A 129 -4.99 6.38 8.84
N THR A 130 -3.98 7.20 9.09
CA THR A 130 -2.97 7.52 8.07
C THR A 130 -1.81 6.52 8.11
N PRO A 131 -1.43 5.90 6.98
CA PRO A 131 -0.31 4.96 6.90
C PRO A 131 1.02 5.56 7.38
N TYR A 132 1.13 6.89 7.32
CA TYR A 132 2.31 7.65 7.72
C TYR A 132 2.43 7.84 9.25
N GLY A 133 1.36 7.61 10.01
CA GLY A 133 1.31 7.88 11.46
C GLY A 133 2.08 6.89 12.32
N TYR A 134 2.44 5.72 11.78
CA TYR A 134 3.31 4.72 12.43
C TYR A 134 4.68 4.56 11.75
N CYS A 135 4.94 5.33 10.68
CA CYS A 135 6.20 5.34 9.95
C CYS A 135 7.04 6.59 10.28
N ASP A 136 7.09 6.98 11.55
CA ASP A 136 7.97 8.05 11.99
C ASP A 136 9.35 7.47 12.35
N GLY A 137 10.38 7.85 11.59
CA GLY A 137 11.74 7.39 11.82
C GLY A 137 12.32 7.88 13.15
N GLY A 138 11.87 9.04 13.65
CA GLY A 138 12.27 9.57 14.95
C GLY A 138 11.72 8.72 16.09
N ASP A 139 10.42 8.42 16.06
CA ASP A 139 9.77 7.59 17.08
C ASP A 139 10.35 6.17 17.07
N ILE A 140 10.50 5.55 15.89
CA ILE A 140 11.07 4.19 15.77
C ILE A 140 12.53 4.16 16.26
N ALA A 141 13.32 5.21 16.00
CA ALA A 141 14.70 5.29 16.47
C ALA A 141 14.80 5.49 17.99
N ASN A 142 13.92 6.30 18.57
CA ASN A 142 13.91 6.61 20.00
C ASN A 142 13.32 5.47 20.84
N ASP A 143 12.15 4.96 20.46
CA ASP A 143 11.42 3.96 21.24
C ASP A 143 11.89 2.53 20.91
N GLY A 144 12.49 2.33 19.74
CA GLY A 144 13.00 1.03 19.30
C GLY A 144 11.91 -0.03 19.15
N ASN A 145 10.67 0.38 18.88
CA ASN A 145 9.52 -0.50 18.65
C ASN A 145 8.52 0.14 17.66
N LEU A 146 7.66 -0.69 17.08
CA LEU A 146 6.55 -0.26 16.24
C LEU A 146 5.29 -0.12 17.07
N ASP A 147 4.52 0.93 16.80
CA ASP A 147 3.17 1.09 17.36
C ASP A 147 2.21 0.11 16.67
N TRP A 148 2.12 -1.09 17.24
CA TRP A 148 1.31 -2.18 16.70
C TRP A 148 -0.19 -1.85 16.65
N LEU A 149 -0.66 -0.93 17.49
CA LEU A 149 -2.06 -0.50 17.45
C LEU A 149 -2.34 0.28 16.16
N LYS A 150 -1.51 1.26 15.83
CA LYS A 150 -1.64 2.00 14.56
C LYS A 150 -1.45 1.09 13.34
N VAL A 151 -0.47 0.17 13.39
CA VAL A 151 -0.22 -0.79 12.30
C VAL A 151 -1.43 -1.69 12.07
N THR A 152 -2.03 -2.26 13.12
CA THR A 152 -3.17 -3.17 12.99
C THR A 152 -4.43 -2.48 12.47
N VAL A 153 -4.69 -1.24 12.89
CA VAL A 153 -5.79 -0.42 12.36
C VAL A 153 -5.56 -0.12 10.87
N GLY A 154 -4.34 0.29 10.49
CA GLY A 154 -3.98 0.53 9.08
C GLY A 154 -4.14 -0.72 8.20
N LEU A 155 -3.66 -1.87 8.66
CA LEU A 155 -3.85 -3.14 7.96
C LEU A 155 -5.32 -3.54 7.82
N ALA A 156 -6.14 -3.29 8.85
CA ALA A 156 -7.58 -3.53 8.77
C ALA A 156 -8.24 -2.66 7.68
N LEU A 157 -7.85 -1.39 7.55
CA LEU A 157 -8.31 -0.50 6.49
C LEU A 157 -7.87 -1.00 5.10
N GLY A 158 -6.62 -1.45 4.97
CA GLY A 158 -6.11 -2.06 3.75
C GLY A 158 -6.92 -3.31 3.33
N ILE A 159 -7.19 -4.21 4.28
CA ILE A 159 -8.00 -5.41 4.07
C ILE A 159 -9.43 -5.05 3.67
N ALA A 160 -10.03 -4.04 4.30
CA ALA A 160 -11.35 -3.54 3.94
C ALA A 160 -11.38 -3.01 2.50
N GLY A 161 -10.32 -2.31 2.06
CA GLY A 161 -10.15 -1.87 0.67
C GLY A 161 -10.08 -3.04 -0.31
N ILE A 162 -9.33 -4.09 0.03
CA ILE A 162 -9.26 -5.32 -0.78
C ILE A 162 -10.63 -6.00 -0.85
N ALA A 163 -11.33 -6.15 0.28
CA ALA A 163 -12.67 -6.74 0.32
C ALA A 163 -13.65 -5.96 -0.56
N ALA A 164 -13.58 -4.63 -0.55
CA ALA A 164 -14.36 -3.77 -1.43
C ALA A 164 -14.03 -4.02 -2.92
N ALA A 165 -12.76 -4.24 -3.27
CA ALA A 165 -12.36 -4.60 -4.64
C ALA A 165 -13.02 -5.93 -5.08
N TYR A 166 -12.95 -6.98 -4.26
CA TYR A 166 -13.57 -8.27 -4.57
C TYR A 166 -15.08 -8.17 -4.71
N TRP A 167 -15.73 -7.42 -3.81
CA TRP A 167 -17.17 -7.23 -3.84
C TRP A 167 -17.61 -6.49 -5.11
N GLN A 168 -16.96 -5.37 -5.42
CA GLN A 168 -17.32 -4.54 -6.56
C GLN A 168 -17.03 -5.24 -7.89
N TYR A 169 -15.83 -5.84 -8.05
CA TYR A 169 -15.42 -6.44 -9.32
C TYR A 169 -16.28 -7.66 -9.70
N ARG A 170 -16.84 -8.37 -8.72
CA ARG A 170 -17.81 -9.45 -8.95
C ARG A 170 -19.16 -8.95 -9.47
N ARG A 171 -19.58 -7.75 -9.08
CA ARG A 171 -20.90 -7.18 -9.43
C ARG A 171 -20.86 -6.21 -10.60
N LYS A 172 -19.68 -5.71 -10.97
CA LYS A 172 -19.52 -4.69 -12.00
C LYS A 172 -19.84 -5.26 -13.38
N ASP A 173 -20.73 -4.62 -14.12
CA ASP A 173 -20.90 -4.92 -15.55
C ASP A 173 -19.66 -4.44 -16.31
N ILE A 174 -18.97 -5.41 -16.91
CA ILE A 174 -17.81 -5.19 -17.76
C ILE A 174 -18.37 -5.10 -19.17
N LYS A 175 -18.37 -3.90 -19.73
CA LYS A 175 -18.82 -3.54 -21.08
C LYS A 175 -17.66 -2.99 -21.87
#